data_AF-A0A7G5ZRX1-F1
#
_entry.id   AF-A0A7G5ZRX1-F1
#
_cell.length_a   1.000
_cell.length_b   1.000
_cell.length_c   1.000
_cell.angle_alpha   90.00
_cell.angle_beta   90.00
_cell.angle_gamma   90.00
#
_symmetry.space_group_name_H-M   'P 1'
#
loop_
_entity.id
_entity.type
_entity.pdbx_description
1 polymer ?
#
loop_
_entity_poly.entity_id
_entity_poly.type
_entity_poly.pdbx_seq_one_letter_code
_entity_poly.pdbx_strand_id
1 'polypeptide(L)'
;MTPVRPPATDIVFAAQALVPATRAERAEIAATLVRAAQAEPGRRVVVKLRSRPGESETHLEREPYQDLLPHRRPQNLVYSYEPMATALETAAGLVTVSSTAAIEATALGVPVIALDSFGVSKSLLNTVFVGSGLLGGRSEVVAGRFRHPHPDWLRDNYFHPEAESTWWERVERLVALRRSGPFPRAVWRLPGAVRCTRPGTGRASSVARTARCGARRRSRSERR
;
A
#
# COMPACT_ATOMS: atom_id res chain seq x y z
N MET A 1 -10.48 -14.21 22.09
CA MET A 1 -10.45 -13.00 22.93
C MET A 1 -9.54 -12.00 22.24
N THR A 2 -10.09 -10.94 21.66
CA THR A 2 -9.29 -9.83 21.11
C THR A 2 -8.63 -9.13 22.30
N PRO A 3 -7.29 -8.95 22.32
CA PRO A 3 -6.63 -8.26 23.43
C PRO A 3 -7.24 -6.86 23.59
N VAL A 4 -7.61 -6.52 24.83
CA VAL A 4 -8.15 -5.20 25.17
C VAL A 4 -7.02 -4.19 25.00
N ARG A 5 -7.09 -3.41 23.94
CA ARG A 5 -6.11 -2.37 23.64
C ARG A 5 -6.27 -1.22 24.64
N PRO A 6 -5.16 -0.60 25.12
CA PRO A 6 -5.25 0.65 25.88
C PRO A 6 -6.06 1.69 25.10
N PRO A 7 -6.68 2.69 25.78
CA PRO A 7 -7.49 3.70 25.13
C PRO A 7 -6.68 4.38 24.02
N ALA A 8 -7.08 4.12 22.79
CA ALA A 8 -6.44 4.66 21.61
C ALA A 8 -7.06 6.02 21.30
N THR A 9 -6.24 7.06 21.26
CA THR A 9 -6.68 8.44 21.04
C THR A 9 -6.12 9.03 19.76
N ASP A 10 -4.99 8.52 19.26
CA ASP A 10 -4.18 9.26 18.31
C ASP A 10 -4.71 9.13 16.87
N ILE A 11 -4.65 10.22 16.11
CA ILE A 11 -4.73 10.14 14.64
C ILE A 11 -3.31 9.95 14.13
N VAL A 12 -3.02 8.81 13.51
CA VAL A 12 -1.70 8.54 12.94
C VAL A 12 -1.75 8.73 11.43
N PHE A 13 -0.98 9.66 10.91
CA PHE A 13 -0.75 9.79 9.47
C PHE A 13 0.53 9.04 9.08
N ALA A 14 0.40 8.02 8.23
CA ALA A 14 1.53 7.30 7.66
C ALA A 14 1.93 7.89 6.30
N ALA A 15 3.04 8.63 6.30
CA ALA A 15 3.61 9.23 5.11
C ALA A 15 4.25 8.19 4.17
N GLN A 16 4.38 8.56 2.89
CA GLN A 16 5.07 7.79 1.87
C GLN A 16 6.00 8.69 1.06
N ALA A 17 7.16 8.15 0.67
CA ALA A 17 8.16 8.91 -0.08
C ALA A 17 7.74 9.20 -1.53
N LEU A 18 7.00 8.29 -2.17
CA LEU A 18 6.68 8.40 -3.60
C LEU A 18 5.40 9.18 -3.92
N VAL A 19 4.39 9.08 -3.04
CA VAL A 19 3.04 9.57 -3.32
C VAL A 19 2.43 10.26 -2.09
N PRO A 20 1.64 11.35 -2.29
CA PRO A 20 1.47 12.09 -3.54
C PRO A 20 2.79 12.68 -4.06
N ALA A 21 2.88 12.91 -5.36
CA ALA A 21 4.15 13.25 -6.00
C ALA A 21 4.42 14.76 -5.93
N THR A 22 3.38 15.59 -5.92
CA THR A 22 3.53 17.03 -5.99
C THR A 22 3.57 17.67 -4.60
N ARG A 23 4.32 18.77 -4.50
CA ARG A 23 4.35 19.62 -3.31
C ARG A 23 2.97 20.13 -2.91
N ALA A 24 2.13 20.48 -3.88
CA ALA A 24 0.79 21.00 -3.65
C ALA A 24 -0.12 19.97 -2.96
N GLU A 25 -0.16 18.74 -3.47
CA GLU A 25 -0.94 17.64 -2.87
C GLU A 25 -0.46 17.33 -1.44
N ARG A 26 0.85 17.28 -1.22
CA ARG A 26 1.42 17.08 0.12
C ARG A 26 1.10 18.24 1.06
N ALA A 27 1.13 19.47 0.58
CA ALA A 27 0.74 20.65 1.36
C ALA A 27 -0.75 20.61 1.75
N GLU A 28 -1.62 20.09 0.88
CA GLU A 28 -3.03 19.88 1.21
C GLU A 28 -3.23 18.84 2.31
N ILE A 29 -2.46 17.75 2.30
CA ILE A 29 -2.44 16.78 3.39
C ILE A 29 -1.96 17.46 4.68
N ALA A 30 -0.83 18.17 4.64
CA ALA A 30 -0.28 18.88 5.81
C ALA A 30 -1.30 19.84 6.41
N ALA A 31 -1.97 20.64 5.58
CA ALA A 31 -3.05 21.54 6.01
C ALA A 31 -4.25 20.78 6.61
N THR A 32 -4.56 19.58 6.10
CA THR A 32 -5.61 18.73 6.66
C THR A 32 -5.25 18.21 8.06
N LEU A 33 -3.99 17.81 8.27
CA LEU A 33 -3.52 17.36 9.58
C LEU A 33 -3.49 18.50 10.61
N VAL A 34 -3.13 19.72 10.18
CA VAL A 34 -3.25 20.92 11.02
C VAL A 34 -4.70 21.17 11.41
N ARG A 35 -5.64 21.11 10.46
CA ARG A 35 -7.08 21.27 10.75
C ARG A 35 -7.61 20.19 11.69
N ALA A 36 -7.19 18.94 11.52
CA ALA A 36 -7.58 17.85 12.42
C ALA A 36 -7.07 18.11 13.86
N ALA A 37 -5.82 18.55 14.00
CA ALA A 37 -5.26 18.89 15.31
C ALA A 37 -5.96 20.10 15.96
N GLN A 38 -6.40 21.07 15.17
CA GLN A 38 -7.16 22.24 15.66
C GLN A 38 -8.59 21.88 16.06
N ALA A 39 -9.24 20.96 15.35
CA ALA A 39 -10.62 20.56 15.60
C ALA A 39 -10.79 19.87 16.96
N GLU A 40 -9.76 19.16 17.42
CA GLU A 40 -9.79 18.48 18.72
C GLU A 40 -8.43 18.59 19.44
N PRO A 41 -8.20 19.67 20.21
CA PRO A 41 -6.90 19.93 20.86
C PRO A 41 -6.44 18.84 21.83
N GLY A 42 -7.39 18.09 22.42
CA GLY A 42 -7.10 16.96 23.29
C GLY A 42 -6.66 15.69 22.55
N ARG A 43 -6.80 15.66 21.22
CA ARG A 43 -6.43 14.52 20.38
C ARG A 43 -5.08 14.75 19.73
N ARG A 44 -4.14 13.84 19.95
CA ARG A 44 -2.83 13.90 19.31
C ARG A 44 -2.92 13.49 17.83
N VAL A 45 -2.28 14.27 16.97
CA VAL A 45 -2.10 13.96 15.54
C VAL A 45 -0.62 13.67 15.30
N VAL A 46 -0.32 12.44 14.92
CA VAL A 46 1.04 11.91 14.77
C VAL A 46 1.39 11.80 13.29
N VAL A 47 2.37 12.56 12.84
CA VAL A 47 2.94 12.47 11.50
C VAL A 47 4.08 11.46 11.55
N LYS A 48 3.82 10.22 11.13
CA LYS A 48 4.81 9.14 11.11
C LYS A 48 5.67 9.29 9.87
N LEU A 49 6.96 9.58 10.08
CA LEU A 49 7.98 9.71 9.03
C LEU A 49 8.82 8.43 8.94
N ARG A 50 9.49 8.22 7.80
CA ARG A 50 10.25 6.98 7.53
C ARG A 50 11.68 7.03 8.07
N SER A 51 12.32 8.19 8.01
CA SER A 51 13.68 8.41 8.49
C SER A 51 13.82 9.76 9.17
N ARG A 52 14.81 9.85 10.06
CA ARG A 52 15.17 11.13 10.71
C ARG A 52 15.96 12.01 9.73
N PRO A 53 15.91 13.35 9.89
CA PRO A 53 16.78 14.25 9.14
C PRO A 53 18.25 13.82 9.25
N GLY A 54 18.90 13.56 8.12
CA GLY A 54 20.32 13.15 8.06
C GLY A 54 20.57 11.64 7.96
N GLU A 55 19.54 10.80 8.10
CA GLU A 55 19.66 9.37 7.80
C GLU A 55 19.54 9.12 6.29
N SER A 56 20.41 8.25 5.76
CA SER A 56 20.49 7.98 4.32
C SER A 56 19.32 7.12 3.86
N GLU A 57 18.30 7.72 3.24
CA GLU A 57 17.29 6.96 2.50
C GLU A 57 17.77 6.66 1.07
N THR A 58 17.52 5.43 0.60
CA THR A 58 17.83 5.01 -0.79
C THR A 58 16.97 5.74 -1.83
N HIS A 59 15.92 6.43 -1.38
CA HIS A 59 15.06 7.29 -2.19
C HIS A 59 14.89 8.63 -1.48
N LEU A 60 15.53 9.68 -1.98
CA LEU A 60 15.35 11.05 -1.46
C LEU A 60 13.87 11.44 -1.52
N GLU A 61 13.25 11.63 -0.35
CA GLU A 61 11.94 12.27 -0.25
C GLU A 61 12.09 13.74 -0.71
N ARG A 62 11.54 14.06 -1.88
CA ARG A 62 11.72 15.38 -2.52
C ARG A 62 10.98 16.50 -1.79
N GLU A 63 9.92 16.14 -1.09
CA GLU A 63 8.97 17.07 -0.48
C GLU A 63 8.60 16.55 0.91
N PRO A 64 9.52 16.68 1.90
CA PRO A 64 9.29 16.17 3.24
C PRO A 64 8.18 16.96 3.94
N TYR A 65 7.31 16.28 4.67
CA TYR A 65 6.20 16.92 5.40
C TYR A 65 6.66 17.95 6.43
N GLN A 66 7.92 17.84 6.89
CA GLN A 66 8.53 18.76 7.84
C GLN A 66 8.59 20.19 7.30
N ASP A 67 8.80 20.34 5.99
CA ASP A 67 8.93 21.64 5.31
C ASP A 67 7.58 22.21 4.91
N LEU A 68 6.52 21.39 4.93
CA LEU A 68 5.16 21.75 4.52
C LEU A 68 4.28 22.12 5.71
N LEU A 69 4.67 21.71 6.92
CA LEU A 69 3.96 22.05 8.14
C LEU A 69 4.41 23.42 8.66
N PRO A 70 3.47 24.21 9.22
CA PRO A 70 3.80 25.54 9.71
C PRO A 70 4.78 25.46 10.89
N HIS A 71 5.72 26.42 10.96
CA HIS A 71 6.66 26.52 12.07
C HIS A 71 5.93 26.61 13.43
N ARG A 72 4.84 27.38 13.48
CA ARG A 72 3.90 27.44 14.61
C ARG A 72 2.72 26.49 14.36
N ARG A 73 2.91 25.20 14.62
CA ARG A 73 1.86 24.18 14.54
C ARG A 73 1.15 23.98 15.89
N PRO A 74 -0.08 23.43 15.90
CA PRO A 74 -0.74 23.01 17.14
C PRO A 74 0.16 22.08 17.97
N GLN A 75 0.12 22.22 19.30
CA GLN A 75 1.01 21.45 20.20
C GLN A 75 0.76 19.94 20.13
N ASN A 76 -0.48 19.55 19.84
CA ASN A 76 -0.91 18.17 19.64
C ASN A 76 -0.56 17.59 18.26
N LEU A 77 0.03 18.37 17.34
CA LEU A 77 0.54 17.89 16.05
C LEU A 77 2.05 17.61 16.13
N VAL A 78 2.41 16.33 16.17
CA VAL A 78 3.79 15.89 16.45
C VAL A 78 4.34 14.98 15.36
N TYR A 79 5.67 14.97 15.22
CA TYR A 79 6.38 13.99 14.40
C TYR A 79 6.67 12.74 15.21
N SER A 80 6.67 11.58 14.54
CA SER A 80 7.18 10.33 15.10
C SER A 80 8.08 9.62 14.09
N TYR A 81 9.17 9.06 14.58
CA TYR A 81 10.09 8.18 13.85
C TYR A 81 10.13 6.78 14.44
N GLU A 82 9.29 6.52 15.45
CA GLU A 82 9.18 5.20 16.05
C GLU A 82 8.66 4.17 15.03
N PRO A 83 8.85 2.87 15.30
CA PRO A 83 8.26 1.81 14.51
C PRO A 83 6.76 2.02 14.32
N MET A 84 6.24 1.62 13.15
CA MET A 84 4.79 1.76 12.86
C MET A 84 3.94 1.02 13.90
N ALA A 85 4.38 -0.16 14.34
CA ALA A 85 3.71 -0.93 15.39
C ALA A 85 3.46 -0.10 16.66
N THR A 86 4.47 0.61 17.16
CA THR A 86 4.38 1.48 18.34
C THR A 86 3.40 2.64 18.11
N ALA A 87 3.38 3.22 16.92
CA ALA A 87 2.40 4.27 16.60
C ALA A 87 0.96 3.72 16.56
N LEU A 88 0.77 2.48 16.08
CA LEU A 88 -0.54 1.84 15.99
C LEU A 88 -1.12 1.42 17.35
N GLU A 89 -0.28 1.19 18.36
CA GLU A 89 -0.73 0.88 19.72
C GLU A 89 -1.70 1.95 20.26
N THR A 90 -1.40 3.24 20.05
CA THR A 90 -2.22 4.38 20.53
C THR A 90 -3.19 4.93 19.48
N ALA A 91 -3.22 4.39 18.27
CA ALA A 91 -3.96 4.98 17.13
C ALA A 91 -5.49 4.77 17.18
N ALA A 92 -6.27 5.80 17.51
CA ALA A 92 -7.72 5.77 17.30
C ALA A 92 -8.07 5.57 15.81
N GLY A 93 -7.20 6.00 14.91
CA GLY A 93 -7.31 5.71 13.49
C GLY A 93 -6.05 6.06 12.70
N LEU A 94 -5.88 5.38 11.57
CA LEU A 94 -4.79 5.62 10.62
C LEU A 94 -5.28 6.41 9.42
N VAL A 95 -4.51 7.41 8.98
CA VAL A 95 -4.67 8.12 7.71
C VAL A 95 -3.48 7.80 6.81
N THR A 96 -3.73 7.47 5.55
CA THR A 96 -2.67 7.34 4.55
C THR A 96 -3.21 7.54 3.13
N VAL A 97 -2.34 7.73 2.14
CA VAL A 97 -2.74 7.66 0.72
C VAL A 97 -2.65 6.23 0.21
N SER A 98 -1.52 5.55 0.46
CA SER A 98 -1.27 4.17 0.02
C SER A 98 -0.19 3.44 0.82
N SER A 99 0.06 3.83 2.07
CA SER A 99 1.04 3.14 2.90
C SER A 99 0.59 1.71 3.21
N THR A 100 1.54 0.76 3.18
CA THR A 100 1.32 -0.61 3.64
C THR A 100 0.92 -0.66 5.12
N ALA A 101 1.18 0.41 5.88
CA ALA A 101 0.70 0.56 7.26
C ALA A 101 -0.83 0.40 7.38
N ALA A 102 -1.61 0.63 6.30
CA ALA A 102 -3.04 0.35 6.30
C ALA A 102 -3.36 -1.15 6.48
N ILE A 103 -2.50 -2.03 5.97
CA ILE A 103 -2.64 -3.49 6.12
C ILE A 103 -2.35 -3.87 7.58
N GLU A 104 -1.28 -3.35 8.16
CA GLU A 104 -0.93 -3.55 9.58
C GLU A 104 -2.03 -3.02 10.51
N ALA A 105 -2.51 -1.79 10.26
CA ALA A 105 -3.62 -1.20 11.00
C ALA A 105 -4.88 -2.06 10.91
N THR A 106 -5.21 -2.54 9.71
CA THR A 106 -6.36 -3.43 9.51
C THR A 106 -6.21 -4.73 10.29
N ALA A 107 -5.03 -5.37 10.27
CA ALA A 107 -4.76 -6.59 11.03
C ALA A 107 -4.90 -6.39 12.54
N LEU A 108 -4.56 -5.20 13.03
CA LEU A 108 -4.68 -4.82 14.44
C LEU A 108 -6.07 -4.26 14.83
N GLY A 109 -7.02 -4.23 13.89
CA GLY A 109 -8.34 -3.63 14.14
C GLY A 109 -8.28 -2.13 14.41
N VAL A 110 -7.32 -1.42 13.82
CA VAL A 110 -7.29 0.06 13.80
C VAL A 110 -8.07 0.51 12.56
N PRO A 111 -9.10 1.38 12.71
CA PRO A 111 -9.86 1.86 11.57
C PRO A 111 -9.02 2.85 10.73
N VAL A 112 -9.28 2.89 9.42
CA VAL A 112 -8.41 3.56 8.45
C VAL A 112 -9.19 4.56 7.60
N ILE A 113 -8.54 5.65 7.21
CA ILE A 113 -8.92 6.49 6.08
C ILE A 113 -7.79 6.42 5.04
N ALA A 114 -8.11 5.85 3.89
CA ALA A 114 -7.30 5.95 2.69
C ALA A 114 -7.72 7.22 1.92
N LEU A 115 -6.88 8.24 1.93
CA LEU A 115 -7.15 9.54 1.31
C LEU A 115 -7.37 9.38 -0.20
N ASP A 116 -8.55 9.81 -0.64
CA ASP A 116 -8.99 9.79 -2.05
C ASP A 116 -8.99 11.18 -2.68
N SER A 117 -8.53 12.20 -1.95
CA SER A 117 -8.64 13.61 -2.35
C SER A 117 -7.88 13.97 -3.63
N PHE A 118 -7.02 13.09 -4.10
CA PHE A 118 -6.26 13.21 -5.35
C PHE A 118 -6.70 12.18 -6.41
N GLY A 119 -7.82 11.51 -6.16
CA GLY A 119 -8.36 10.42 -6.96
C GLY A 119 -7.88 9.04 -6.54
N VAL A 120 -8.32 8.04 -7.29
CA VAL A 120 -7.93 6.64 -7.12
C VAL A 120 -7.29 6.13 -8.40
N SER A 121 -6.01 5.78 -8.33
CA SER A 121 -5.24 5.43 -9.52
C SER A 121 -4.03 4.57 -9.19
N LYS A 122 -3.51 3.86 -10.20
CA LYS A 122 -2.29 3.06 -10.05
C LYS A 122 -1.07 3.92 -9.72
N SER A 123 -1.01 5.17 -10.20
CA SER A 123 0.11 6.07 -9.90
C SER A 123 0.12 6.53 -8.43
N LEU A 124 -1.05 6.57 -7.78
CA LEU A 124 -1.17 6.85 -6.35
C LEU A 124 -1.02 5.60 -5.48
N LEU A 125 -0.90 4.42 -6.10
CA LEU A 125 -0.78 3.12 -5.43
C LEU A 125 -1.95 2.79 -4.48
N ASN A 126 -3.10 3.47 -4.63
CA ASN A 126 -4.24 3.36 -3.71
C ASN A 126 -5.41 2.52 -4.27
N THR A 127 -5.27 1.93 -5.46
CA THR A 127 -6.32 1.08 -6.08
C THR A 127 -6.64 -0.16 -5.26
N VAL A 128 -5.74 -0.60 -4.38
CA VAL A 128 -5.97 -1.73 -3.47
C VAL A 128 -7.15 -1.48 -2.52
N PHE A 129 -7.46 -0.22 -2.21
CA PHE A 129 -8.55 0.14 -1.30
C PHE A 129 -9.91 0.24 -1.99
N VAL A 130 -10.00 0.05 -3.31
CA VAL A 130 -11.29 0.03 -4.01
C VAL A 130 -12.15 -1.12 -3.46
N GLY A 131 -13.40 -0.81 -3.12
CA GLY A 131 -14.32 -1.78 -2.52
C GLY A 131 -14.06 -2.08 -1.03
N SER A 132 -13.03 -1.48 -0.42
CA SER A 132 -12.74 -1.69 1.00
C SER A 132 -13.65 -0.89 1.94
N GLY A 133 -14.23 0.21 1.47
CA GLY A 133 -14.95 1.17 2.33
C GLY A 133 -14.03 2.11 3.13
N LEU A 134 -12.71 2.00 2.95
CA LEU A 134 -11.70 2.83 3.64
C LEU A 134 -11.41 4.15 2.92
N LEU A 135 -11.79 4.29 1.65
CA LEU A 135 -11.57 5.51 0.88
C LEU A 135 -12.37 6.66 1.51
N GLY A 136 -11.71 7.78 1.78
CA GLY A 136 -12.34 8.92 2.41
C GLY A 136 -11.60 10.23 2.19
N GLY A 137 -12.37 11.32 2.21
CA GLY A 137 -11.88 12.66 1.99
C GLY A 137 -11.32 13.35 3.23
N ARG A 138 -10.80 14.56 3.00
CA ARG A 138 -10.23 15.44 4.05
C ARG A 138 -11.20 15.74 5.19
N SER A 139 -12.50 15.86 4.92
CA SER A 139 -13.52 16.13 5.93
C SER A 139 -13.67 14.99 6.94
N GLU A 140 -13.57 13.73 6.49
CA GLU A 140 -13.62 12.57 7.37
C GLU A 140 -12.39 12.55 8.31
N VAL A 141 -11.21 12.93 7.80
CA VAL A 141 -9.98 13.03 8.60
C VAL A 141 -10.13 14.09 9.69
N VAL A 142 -10.58 15.30 9.33
CA VAL A 142 -10.76 16.39 10.31
C VAL A 142 -11.80 16.04 11.35
N ALA A 143 -12.86 15.33 10.96
CA ALA A 143 -13.92 14.88 11.87
C ALA A 143 -13.57 13.58 12.64
N GLY A 144 -12.42 12.97 12.39
CA GLY A 144 -12.01 11.70 13.00
C GLY A 144 -12.96 10.53 12.72
N ARG A 145 -13.63 10.51 11.55
CA ARG A 145 -14.60 9.48 11.16
C ARG A 145 -13.93 8.31 10.44
N PHE A 146 -13.15 7.54 11.19
CA PHE A 146 -12.47 6.34 10.68
C PHE A 146 -13.44 5.17 10.49
N ARG A 147 -13.09 4.24 9.59
CA ARG A 147 -13.92 3.08 9.24
C ARG A 147 -13.10 1.80 9.27
N HIS A 148 -13.75 0.69 9.58
CA HIS A 148 -13.21 -0.63 9.34
C HIS A 148 -13.51 -1.06 7.91
N PRO A 149 -12.64 -1.88 7.28
CA PRO A 149 -12.90 -2.36 5.94
C PRO A 149 -14.08 -3.33 5.90
N HIS A 150 -14.73 -3.41 4.74
CA HIS A 150 -15.79 -4.38 4.50
C HIS A 150 -15.29 -5.82 4.67
N PRO A 151 -16.09 -6.72 5.29
CA PRO A 151 -15.69 -8.13 5.50
C PRO A 151 -15.31 -8.87 4.21
N ASP A 152 -15.98 -8.57 3.10
CA ASP A 152 -15.66 -9.18 1.81
C ASP A 152 -14.27 -8.76 1.31
N TRP A 153 -13.90 -7.48 1.49
CA TRP A 153 -12.57 -7.00 1.17
C TRP A 153 -11.51 -7.64 2.08
N LEU A 154 -11.79 -7.83 3.37
CA LEU A 154 -10.90 -8.54 4.29
C LEU A 154 -10.62 -9.96 3.81
N ARG A 155 -11.66 -10.70 3.44
CA ARG A 155 -11.55 -12.06 2.90
C ARG A 155 -10.73 -12.10 1.61
N ASP A 156 -11.01 -11.20 0.67
CA ASP A 156 -10.32 -11.13 -0.62
C ASP A 156 -8.83 -10.74 -0.49
N ASN A 157 -8.48 -10.08 0.62
CA ASN A 157 -7.10 -9.71 0.98
C ASN A 157 -6.49 -10.64 2.04
N TYR A 158 -7.06 -11.84 2.21
CA TYR A 158 -6.52 -12.90 3.05
C TYR A 158 -6.39 -12.52 4.54
N PHE A 159 -7.23 -11.63 5.05
CA PHE A 159 -7.38 -11.46 6.49
C PHE A 159 -8.27 -12.57 7.03
N HIS A 160 -7.65 -13.55 7.71
CA HIS A 160 -8.32 -14.69 8.33
C HIS A 160 -7.63 -15.05 9.65
N PRO A 161 -8.34 -15.69 10.60
CA PRO A 161 -7.72 -16.23 11.81
C PRO A 161 -6.59 -17.20 11.47
N GLU A 162 -5.55 -17.24 12.30
CA GLU A 162 -4.41 -18.14 12.11
C GLU A 162 -4.82 -19.61 12.02
N ALA A 163 -5.89 -20.01 12.74
CA ALA A 163 -6.44 -21.37 12.70
C ALA A 163 -6.97 -21.77 11.31
N GLU A 164 -7.27 -20.82 10.43
CA GLU A 164 -7.73 -21.07 9.05
C GLU A 164 -6.55 -21.07 8.04
N SER A 165 -5.32 -20.84 8.50
CA SER A 165 -4.12 -20.74 7.67
C SER A 165 -3.61 -22.11 7.25
N THR A 166 -4.10 -22.62 6.10
CA THR A 166 -3.74 -23.97 5.60
C THR A 166 -2.52 -23.98 4.68
N TRP A 167 -1.82 -22.85 4.49
CA TRP A 167 -0.80 -22.75 3.44
C TRP A 167 0.43 -23.61 3.75
N TRP A 168 0.79 -23.75 5.03
CA TRP A 168 1.96 -24.53 5.45
C TRP A 168 1.79 -26.01 5.12
N GLU A 169 0.69 -26.61 5.56
CA GLU A 169 0.33 -28.01 5.23
C GLU A 169 0.29 -28.26 3.72
N ARG A 170 -0.21 -27.28 2.96
CA ARG A 170 -0.26 -27.35 1.49
C ARG A 170 1.13 -27.30 0.87
N VAL A 171 2.03 -26.46 1.38
CA VAL A 171 3.44 -26.43 0.95
C VAL A 171 4.13 -27.74 1.30
N GLU A 172 3.97 -28.27 2.50
CA GLU A 172 4.53 -29.56 2.91
C GLU A 172 4.07 -30.70 1.99
N ARG A 173 2.77 -30.75 1.68
CA ARG A 173 2.21 -31.72 0.72
C ARG A 173 2.83 -31.58 -0.67
N LEU A 174 3.00 -30.35 -1.17
CA LEU A 174 3.64 -30.10 -2.46
C LEU A 174 5.11 -30.54 -2.48
N VAL A 175 5.84 -30.30 -1.38
CA VAL A 175 7.23 -30.75 -1.22
C VAL A 175 7.32 -32.28 -1.17
N ALA A 176 6.44 -32.95 -0.42
CA ALA A 176 6.38 -34.41 -0.36
C ALA A 176 6.09 -35.03 -1.74
N LEU A 177 5.12 -34.48 -2.48
CA LEU A 177 4.81 -34.89 -3.85
C LEU A 177 6.03 -34.74 -4.77
N ARG A 178 6.74 -33.61 -4.70
CA ARG A 178 7.96 -33.37 -5.50
C ARG A 178 9.09 -34.36 -5.19
N ARG A 179 9.19 -34.83 -3.96
CA ARG A 179 10.18 -35.85 -3.53
C ARG A 179 9.79 -37.25 -3.98
N SER A 180 8.50 -37.56 -4.05
CA SER A 180 7.98 -38.87 -4.46
C SER A 180 8.08 -39.19 -5.96
N GLY A 181 8.45 -38.22 -6.80
CA GLY A 181 8.60 -38.42 -8.24
C GLY A 181 8.58 -37.12 -9.04
N PRO A 182 8.73 -37.19 -10.38
CA PRO A 182 8.66 -36.01 -11.23
C PRO A 182 7.28 -35.35 -11.14
N PHE A 183 7.27 -34.06 -10.81
CA PHE A 183 6.06 -33.26 -10.75
C PHE A 183 5.48 -33.12 -12.16
N PRO A 184 4.20 -33.43 -12.42
CA PRO A 184 3.60 -33.07 -13.70
C PRO A 184 3.73 -31.54 -13.85
N ARG A 185 4.31 -31.09 -14.96
CA ARG A 185 4.40 -29.66 -15.25
C ARG A 185 2.98 -29.09 -15.20
N ALA A 186 2.68 -28.32 -14.16
CA ALA A 186 1.46 -27.55 -14.10
C ALA A 186 1.49 -26.56 -15.27
N VAL A 187 0.75 -26.85 -16.33
CA VAL A 187 0.48 -25.88 -17.39
C VAL A 187 -0.51 -24.90 -16.79
N TRP A 188 0.01 -23.87 -16.14
CA TRP A 188 -0.83 -22.76 -15.69
C TRP A 188 -1.38 -22.07 -16.92
N ARG A 189 -2.64 -22.36 -17.27
CA ARG A 189 -3.37 -21.59 -18.28
C ARG A 189 -3.81 -20.30 -17.60
N LEU A 190 -3.07 -19.22 -17.83
CA LEU A 190 -3.60 -17.90 -17.57
C LEU A 190 -4.89 -17.73 -18.39
N PRO A 191 -6.02 -17.34 -17.78
CA PRO A 191 -7.21 -16.95 -18.53
C PRO A 191 -6.80 -15.84 -19.51
N GLY A 192 -6.99 -16.06 -20.82
CA GLY A 192 -6.67 -15.07 -21.87
C GLY A 192 -5.32 -15.23 -22.59
N ALA A 193 -4.52 -16.26 -22.30
CA ALA A 193 -3.32 -16.53 -23.11
C ALA A 193 -3.69 -17.10 -24.49
N VAL A 194 -3.80 -16.23 -25.50
CA VAL A 194 -3.94 -16.63 -26.90
C VAL A 194 -2.70 -17.44 -27.29
N ARG A 195 -2.94 -18.66 -27.77
CA ARG A 195 -1.90 -19.60 -28.20
C ARG A 195 -1.23 -19.04 -29.47
N CYS A 196 -0.08 -18.40 -29.34
CA CYS A 196 0.79 -18.17 -30.50
C CYS A 196 1.39 -19.50 -30.94
N THR A 197 0.73 -20.19 -31.85
CA THR A 197 1.32 -21.30 -32.58
C THR A 197 2.42 -20.76 -33.48
N ARG A 198 3.67 -21.18 -33.25
CA ARG A 198 4.74 -21.02 -34.24
C ARG A 198 4.28 -21.65 -35.55
N PRO A 199 4.34 -20.97 -36.70
CA PRO A 199 4.12 -21.63 -37.97
C PRO A 199 5.22 -22.67 -38.16
N GLY A 200 4.81 -23.91 -38.41
CA GLY A 200 5.72 -24.96 -38.85
C GLY A 200 6.43 -24.53 -40.14
N THR A 201 7.64 -25.04 -40.34
CA THR A 201 8.40 -24.94 -41.58
C THR A 201 7.63 -25.63 -42.71
N GLY A 202 6.70 -24.91 -43.32
CA GLY A 202 5.96 -25.27 -44.51
C GLY A 202 6.02 -24.11 -45.48
N ARG A 203 6.28 -24.42 -46.75
CA ARG A 203 6.55 -23.49 -47.85
C ARG A 203 5.57 -22.32 -47.93
N ALA A 204 6.12 -21.19 -48.35
CA ALA A 204 5.46 -19.90 -48.51
C ALA A 204 4.22 -19.96 -49.42
N SER A 205 3.12 -19.40 -48.92
CA SER A 205 2.02 -18.85 -49.71
C SER A 205 1.45 -17.64 -48.96
N SER A 206 1.05 -16.64 -49.73
CA SER A 206 0.93 -15.23 -49.39
C SER A 206 -0.27 -14.81 -48.52
N VAL A 207 -0.10 -13.61 -47.93
CA VAL A 207 -1.13 -12.68 -47.40
C VAL A 207 -1.59 -12.91 -45.96
N ALA A 208 -1.06 -12.11 -45.03
CA ALA A 208 -1.83 -11.18 -44.19
C ALA A 208 -0.93 -10.44 -43.20
N ARG A 209 -1.12 -9.12 -43.12
CA ARG A 209 -0.49 -8.19 -42.17
C ARG A 209 -0.91 -8.53 -40.75
N THR A 210 0.02 -8.49 -39.78
CA THR A 210 -0.19 -7.82 -38.49
C THR A 210 1.08 -7.68 -37.64
N ALA A 211 1.22 -6.47 -37.07
CA ALA A 211 1.83 -6.07 -35.80
C ALA A 211 3.20 -6.67 -35.39
N ARG A 212 4.27 -5.88 -35.60
CA ARG A 212 5.56 -6.06 -34.89
C ARG A 212 5.42 -5.59 -33.45
N CYS A 213 5.49 -6.51 -32.50
CA CYS A 213 5.78 -6.20 -31.10
C CYS A 213 7.31 -6.08 -30.94
N GLY A 214 7.80 -4.86 -30.72
CA GLY A 214 9.22 -4.58 -30.60
C GLY A 214 9.76 -4.92 -29.22
N ALA A 215 10.66 -5.90 -29.13
CA ALA A 215 11.51 -6.12 -27.98
C ALA A 215 12.95 -5.70 -28.34
N ARG A 216 13.37 -4.50 -27.92
CA ARG A 216 14.78 -4.06 -28.00
C ARG A 216 15.62 -4.94 -27.06
N ARG A 217 16.47 -5.80 -27.63
CA ARG A 217 17.58 -6.46 -26.92
C ARG A 217 18.71 -5.44 -26.71
N ARG A 218 19.21 -5.31 -25.47
CA ARG A 218 20.47 -4.63 -25.16
C ARG A 218 21.63 -5.51 -25.67
N SER A 219 22.44 -4.98 -26.58
CA SER A 219 23.72 -5.57 -26.99
C SER A 219 24.82 -5.22 -25.98
N ARG A 220 25.53 -6.24 -25.49
CA ARG A 220 26.87 -6.10 -24.90
C ARG A 220 27.83 -5.71 -26.02
N SER A 221 28.59 -4.63 -25.85
CA SER A 221 29.75 -4.30 -26.69
C SER A 221 31.02 -4.62 -25.91
N GLU A 222 31.82 -5.53 -26.47
CA GLU A 222 33.24 -5.72 -26.18
C GLU A 222 33.99 -4.41 -26.47
N ARG A 223 34.93 -4.04 -25.59
CA ARG A 223 35.96 -3.03 -25.86
C ARG A 223 37.29 -3.77 -26.10
N ARG A 224 37.92 -3.41 -27.22
CA ARG A 224 39.38 -3.43 -27.36
C ARG A 224 40.01 -2.44 -26.39
#